data_AF-A0A7S3AVD4-F1
#
_entry.id   AF-A0A7S3AVD4-F1
#
_cell.length_a   1.000
_cell.length_b   1.000
_cell.length_c   1.000
_cell.angle_alpha   90.00
_cell.angle_beta   90.00
_cell.angle_gamma   90.00
#
_symmetry.space_group_name_H-M   'P 1'
#
loop_
_entity.id
_entity.type
_entity.pdbx_description
1 polymer ?
#
loop_
_entity_poly.entity_id
_entity_poly.type
_entity_poly.pdbx_seq_one_letter_code
_entity_poly.pdbx_strand_id
1 'polypeptide(L)'
;RRAKTRGAPSDARTVRMYYMAVPPFLYADICFALRACRAERTGSGADAVLTASQPPIGPALGWPVERFVLEKPFGRDTESCAALFAQLSMLSEEEIYRIDHYLGKELVLNLLVLRFANVCFQSI
;
A
#
# COMPACT_ATOMS: atom_id res chain seq x y z
N ARG A 1 -35.42 -7.33 11.74
CA ARG A 1 -34.32 -8.33 11.91
C ARG A 1 -32.99 -7.58 11.92
N ARG A 2 -32.53 -7.15 13.10
CA ARG A 2 -31.24 -6.45 13.28
C ARG A 2 -30.12 -7.49 13.24
N ALA A 3 -29.22 -7.39 12.26
CA ALA A 3 -28.01 -8.18 12.21
C ALA A 3 -27.08 -7.72 13.34
N LYS A 4 -26.96 -8.56 14.37
CA LYS A 4 -26.02 -8.43 15.48
C LYS A 4 -24.61 -8.53 14.91
N THR A 5 -23.98 -7.40 14.62
CA THR A 5 -22.55 -7.31 14.30
C THR A 5 -21.78 -7.77 15.55
N ARG A 6 -21.37 -9.04 15.54
CA ARG A 6 -20.48 -9.62 16.55
C ARG A 6 -19.23 -8.74 16.63
N GLY A 7 -18.98 -8.18 17.82
CA GLY A 7 -17.72 -7.55 18.14
C GLY A 7 -16.60 -8.56 17.91
N ALA A 8 -15.64 -8.20 17.06
CA ALA A 8 -14.43 -8.96 16.84
C ALA A 8 -13.47 -8.74 18.03
N PRO A 9 -12.67 -9.76 18.41
CA PRO A 9 -11.82 -9.73 19.59
C PRO A 9 -10.73 -8.66 19.48
N SER A 10 -10.50 -7.96 20.58
CA SER A 10 -9.74 -6.71 20.73
C SER A 10 -8.21 -6.87 20.80
N ASP A 11 -7.59 -7.80 20.06
CA ASP A 11 -6.11 -7.95 20.11
C ASP A 11 -5.44 -8.49 18.83
N ALA A 12 -6.19 -8.65 17.73
CA ALA A 12 -5.59 -9.04 16.45
C ALA A 12 -5.19 -7.79 15.66
N ARG A 13 -3.89 -7.52 15.57
CA ARG A 13 -3.27 -6.56 14.63
C ARG A 13 -3.79 -6.83 13.21
N THR A 14 -4.85 -6.14 12.81
CA THR A 14 -5.52 -6.42 11.55
C THR A 14 -4.72 -5.75 10.44
N VAL A 15 -4.19 -6.54 9.51
CA VAL A 15 -3.57 -6.02 8.28
C VAL A 15 -4.61 -6.11 7.16
N ARG A 16 -4.77 -5.04 6.40
CA ARG A 16 -5.65 -5.01 5.22
C ARG A 16 -4.81 -4.80 3.98
N MET A 17 -4.92 -5.73 3.04
CA MET A 17 -4.29 -5.63 1.72
C MET A 17 -5.37 -5.36 0.68
N TYR A 18 -5.17 -4.32 -0.12
CA TYR A 18 -6.02 -3.95 -1.24
C TYR A 18 -5.24 -4.22 -2.53
N TYR A 19 -5.73 -5.16 -3.33
CA TYR A 19 -5.13 -5.49 -4.62
C TYR A 19 -5.88 -4.74 -5.73
N MET A 20 -5.20 -3.81 -6.38
CA MET A 20 -5.79 -2.93 -7.39
C MET A 20 -5.80 -3.60 -8.77
N ALA A 21 -6.73 -4.53 -8.96
CA ALA A 21 -7.00 -5.18 -10.26
C ALA A 21 -7.88 -4.29 -11.17
N VAL A 22 -7.56 -3.00 -11.25
CA VAL A 22 -8.33 -1.98 -11.97
C VAL A 22 -7.42 -1.11 -12.82
N PRO A 23 -7.94 -0.37 -13.81
CA PRO A 23 -7.13 0.58 -14.56
C PRO A 23 -6.48 1.67 -13.68
N PRO A 24 -5.26 2.14 -14.03
CA PRO A 24 -4.50 3.08 -13.18
C PRO A 24 -5.18 4.40 -12.87
N PHE A 25 -6.04 4.89 -13.76
CA PHE A 25 -6.76 6.15 -13.57
C PHE A 25 -7.76 6.11 -12.40
N LEU A 26 -8.13 4.92 -11.90
CA LEU A 26 -9.03 4.75 -10.76
C LEU A 26 -8.30 4.63 -9.42
N TYR A 27 -6.96 4.50 -9.42
CA TYR A 27 -6.22 4.22 -8.19
C TYR A 27 -6.42 5.33 -7.15
N ALA A 28 -6.33 6.59 -7.55
CA ALA A 28 -6.50 7.73 -6.67
C ALA A 28 -7.92 7.78 -6.07
N ASP A 29 -8.95 7.62 -6.91
CA ASP A 29 -10.36 7.66 -6.48
C ASP A 29 -10.68 6.56 -5.46
N ILE A 30 -10.19 5.35 -5.71
CA ILE A 30 -10.42 4.20 -4.81
C ILE A 30 -9.71 4.43 -3.47
N CYS A 31 -8.46 4.90 -3.50
CA CYS A 31 -7.71 5.16 -2.27
C CYS A 31 -8.37 6.27 -1.44
N PHE A 32 -8.87 7.32 -2.11
CA PHE A 32 -9.61 8.39 -1.46
C PHE A 32 -10.92 7.87 -0.84
N ALA A 33 -11.70 7.13 -1.61
CA ALA A 33 -12.96 6.55 -1.14
C ALA A 33 -12.77 5.58 0.04
N LEU A 34 -11.75 4.71 -0.02
CA LEU A 34 -11.44 3.76 1.06
C LEU A 34 -11.06 4.49 2.35
N ARG A 35 -10.24 5.54 2.25
CA ARG A 35 -9.86 6.36 3.42
C ARG A 35 -11.03 7.17 3.96
N ALA A 36 -11.87 7.76 3.11
CA ALA A 36 -13.05 8.52 3.51
C ALA A 36 -14.08 7.63 4.24
N CYS A 37 -14.46 6.49 3.66
CA CYS A 37 -15.37 5.52 4.30
C CYS A 37 -14.84 4.97 5.63
N ARG A 38 -13.51 5.00 5.83
CA ARG A 38 -12.87 4.53 7.05
C ARG A 38 -12.88 5.61 8.14
N ALA A 39 -12.65 6.87 7.78
CA ALA A 39 -12.77 7.99 8.71
C ALA A 39 -14.18 8.03 9.34
N GLU A 40 -15.23 7.81 8.55
CA GLU A 40 -16.63 7.79 9.00
C GLU A 40 -16.96 6.65 9.98
N ARG A 41 -16.39 5.45 9.79
CA ARG A 41 -16.68 4.28 10.65
C ARG A 41 -15.99 4.31 12.00
N THR A 42 -14.92 5.08 12.14
CA THR A 42 -14.07 5.04 13.34
C THR A 42 -14.52 6.06 14.40
N GLY A 43 -15.51 6.91 14.12
CA GLY A 43 -16.14 7.81 15.10
C GLY A 43 -15.22 8.88 15.69
N SER A 44 -13.97 8.98 15.23
CA SER A 44 -13.06 10.09 15.54
C SER A 44 -13.40 11.22 14.57
N GLY A 45 -14.26 12.13 15.01
CA GLY A 45 -14.72 13.26 14.22
C GLY A 45 -13.54 14.11 13.71
N ALA A 46 -13.74 14.68 12.51
CA ALA A 46 -13.12 15.86 11.88
C ALA A 46 -11.60 16.13 11.99
N ASP A 47 -10.92 15.84 13.10
CA ASP A 47 -9.52 16.21 13.36
C ASP A 47 -8.50 15.28 12.67
N ALA A 48 -8.89 14.05 12.32
CA ALA A 48 -8.01 13.13 11.60
C ALA A 48 -7.88 13.45 10.09
N VAL A 49 -8.83 14.19 9.52
CA VAL A 49 -8.80 14.62 8.10
C VAL A 49 -7.84 15.80 7.90
N LEU A 50 -7.66 16.65 8.93
CA LEU A 50 -6.81 17.85 8.86
C LEU A 50 -5.38 17.63 9.34
N THR A 51 -5.10 16.52 10.05
CA THR A 51 -3.74 16.08 10.39
C THR A 51 -3.26 14.96 9.44
N ALA A 52 -3.78 14.95 8.21
CA ALA A 52 -3.51 13.94 7.19
C ALA A 52 -2.27 14.25 6.32
N SER A 53 -1.32 15.04 6.82
CA SER A 53 0.01 15.17 6.21
C SER A 53 0.94 14.02 6.60
N GLN A 54 0.55 13.19 7.57
CA GLN A 54 1.36 12.07 8.03
C GLN A 54 0.45 10.91 8.44
N PRO A 55 0.51 9.75 7.78
CA PRO A 55 -0.19 8.57 8.27
C PRO A 55 0.35 8.22 9.66
N PRO A 56 -0.50 7.73 10.60
CA PRO A 56 -0.01 7.27 11.88
C PRO A 56 0.99 6.12 11.63
N ILE A 57 2.27 6.40 11.89
CA ILE A 57 3.34 5.44 11.77
C ILE A 57 3.13 4.40 12.88
N GLY A 58 2.60 3.25 12.47
CA GLY A 58 2.65 2.03 13.25
C GLY A 58 1.56 1.83 14.31
N PRO A 59 1.58 0.65 14.95
CA PRO A 59 0.48 0.06 15.72
C PRO A 59 0.17 0.76 17.06
N ALA A 60 0.83 1.88 17.37
CA ALA A 60 0.68 2.58 18.65
C ALA A 60 -0.73 3.18 18.85
N LEU A 61 -1.47 3.41 17.76
CA LEU A 61 -2.81 4.03 17.80
C LEU A 61 -3.95 3.04 17.49
N GLY A 62 -3.70 1.73 17.45
CA GLY A 62 -4.75 0.73 17.16
C GLY A 62 -5.32 0.81 15.74
N TRP A 63 -4.68 1.54 14.83
CA TRP A 63 -5.05 1.56 13.42
C TRP A 63 -4.55 0.27 12.74
N PRO A 64 -5.39 -0.43 11.96
CA PRO A 64 -4.95 -1.53 11.13
C PRO A 64 -4.03 -1.00 10.02
N VAL A 65 -2.96 -1.74 9.76
CA VAL A 65 -1.99 -1.39 8.71
C VAL A 65 -2.62 -1.66 7.35
N GLU A 66 -2.69 -0.65 6.51
CA GLU A 66 -3.22 -0.74 5.14
C GLU A 66 -2.08 -0.86 4.14
N ARG A 67 -2.26 -1.72 3.14
CA ARG A 67 -1.29 -1.96 2.08
C ARG A 67 -2.00 -1.98 0.74
N PHE A 68 -1.55 -1.16 -0.18
CA PHE A 68 -2.08 -1.00 -1.52
C PHE A 68 -1.13 -1.64 -2.52
N VAL A 69 -1.59 -2.69 -3.18
CA VAL A 69 -0.84 -3.41 -4.21
C VAL A 69 -1.28 -2.87 -5.57
N LEU A 70 -0.35 -2.23 -6.27
CA LEU A 70 -0.57 -1.58 -7.56
C LEU A 70 0.00 -2.43 -8.69
N GLU A 71 -0.79 -2.60 -9.75
CA GLU A 71 -0.38 -3.29 -10.96
C GLU A 71 0.10 -2.33 -12.04
N LYS A 72 1.01 -2.82 -12.89
CA LYS A 72 1.42 -2.13 -14.12
C LYS A 72 0.21 -1.97 -15.06
N PRO A 73 0.13 -0.90 -15.87
CA PRO A 73 1.18 0.08 -16.19
C PRO A 73 1.21 1.31 -15.25
N PHE A 74 2.41 1.77 -14.88
CA PHE A 74 2.63 2.98 -14.07
C PHE A 74 2.77 4.26 -14.92
N GLY A 75 1.99 4.37 -16.01
CA GLY A 75 2.18 5.41 -17.02
C GLY A 75 2.88 4.88 -18.28
N ARG A 76 3.00 5.75 -19.29
CA ARG A 76 3.60 5.43 -20.61
C ARG A 76 4.89 6.22 -20.88
N ASP A 77 5.11 7.28 -20.13
CA ASP A 77 6.25 8.18 -20.20
C ASP A 77 6.58 8.69 -18.78
N THR A 78 7.70 9.39 -18.64
CA THR A 78 8.15 9.91 -17.34
C THR A 78 7.15 10.89 -16.73
N GLU A 79 6.48 11.70 -17.56
CA GLU A 79 5.53 12.72 -17.11
C GLU A 79 4.22 12.10 -16.59
N SER A 80 3.65 11.14 -17.31
CA SER A 80 2.44 10.39 -16.91
C SER A 80 2.68 9.52 -15.67
N CYS A 81 3.89 8.96 -15.54
CA CYS A 81 4.31 8.24 -14.35
C CYS A 81 4.38 9.18 -13.13
N ALA A 82 5.02 10.34 -13.29
CA ALA A 82 5.07 11.36 -12.24
C ALA A 82 3.67 11.89 -11.89
N ALA A 83 2.79 12.10 -12.88
CA ALA A 83 1.42 12.54 -12.66
C ALA A 83 0.59 11.50 -11.89
N LEU A 84 0.72 10.21 -12.23
CA LEU A 84 0.07 9.12 -11.51
C LEU A 84 0.53 9.07 -10.04
N PHE A 85 1.84 9.18 -9.79
CA PHE A 85 2.36 9.18 -8.42
C PHE A 85 2.02 10.45 -7.65
N ALA A 86 1.92 11.61 -8.31
CA ALA A 86 1.45 12.83 -7.69
C ALA A 86 0.00 12.67 -7.18
N GLN A 87 -0.87 11.98 -7.93
CA GLN A 87 -2.23 11.66 -7.50
C GLN A 87 -2.29 10.67 -6.33
N LEU A 88 -1.28 9.80 -6.20
CA LEU A 88 -1.16 8.83 -5.11
C LEU A 88 -0.37 9.33 -3.90
N SER A 89 0.05 10.61 -3.90
CA SER A 89 0.85 11.22 -2.83
C SER A 89 0.21 11.21 -1.44
N MET A 90 -1.10 10.94 -1.35
CA MET A 90 -1.76 10.73 -0.05
C MET A 90 -1.31 9.44 0.65
N LEU A 91 -0.85 8.43 -0.09
CA LEU A 91 -0.35 7.18 0.47
C LEU A 91 1.12 7.34 0.86
N SER A 92 1.55 6.77 1.99
CA SER A 92 2.97 6.69 2.28
C SER A 92 3.63 5.56 1.48
N GLU A 93 4.93 5.68 1.27
CA GLU A 93 5.70 4.67 0.53
C GLU A 93 5.64 3.28 1.20
N GLU A 94 5.50 3.21 2.53
CA GLU A 94 5.35 1.96 3.27
C GLU A 94 3.99 1.27 3.04
N GLU A 95 2.98 2.02 2.60
CA GLU A 95 1.66 1.51 2.26
C GLU A 95 1.59 1.03 0.81
N ILE A 96 2.53 1.45 -0.07
CA ILE A 96 2.48 1.17 -1.50
C ILE A 96 3.37 -0.02 -1.86
N TYR A 97 2.78 -1.02 -2.51
CA TYR A 97 3.48 -2.17 -3.09
C TYR A 97 3.30 -2.16 -4.60
N ARG A 98 4.35 -1.84 -5.35
CA ARG A 98 4.34 -1.84 -6.82
C ARG A 98 4.73 -3.23 -7.33
N ILE A 99 3.82 -3.91 -8.01
CA ILE A 99 4.09 -5.26 -8.51
C ILE A 99 4.94 -5.18 -9.78
N ASP A 100 6.12 -5.77 -9.70
CA ASP A 100 6.86 -6.23 -10.87
C ASP A 100 7.01 -7.76 -10.81
N HIS A 101 6.23 -8.44 -11.65
CA HIS A 101 6.26 -9.89 -11.81
C HIS A 101 7.63 -10.48 -12.22
N TYR A 102 8.60 -9.68 -12.68
CA TYR A 102 9.96 -10.17 -12.91
C TYR A 102 10.73 -10.34 -11.60
N LEU A 103 10.51 -9.47 -10.61
CA LEU A 103 11.22 -9.52 -9.33
C LEU A 103 10.85 -10.76 -8.50
N GLY A 104 9.70 -11.37 -8.75
CA GLY A 104 9.26 -12.61 -8.10
C GLY A 104 9.75 -13.90 -8.75
N LYS A 105 10.55 -13.84 -9.82
CA LYS A 105 11.05 -15.05 -10.50
C LYS A 105 12.28 -15.60 -9.79
N GLU A 106 12.32 -16.91 -9.56
CA GLU A 106 13.43 -17.63 -8.90
C GLU A 106 14.81 -17.27 -9.47
N LEU A 107 14.94 -17.17 -10.80
CA LEU A 107 16.19 -16.82 -11.46
C LEU A 107 16.67 -15.40 -11.14
N VAL A 108 15.74 -14.45 -10.99
CA VAL A 108 16.05 -13.05 -10.68
C VAL A 108 16.46 -12.91 -9.21
N LEU A 109 15.78 -13.62 -8.31
CA LEU A 109 16.17 -13.68 -6.89
C LEU A 109 17.56 -14.30 -6.72
N ASN A 110 17.86 -15.37 -7.47
CA ASN A 110 19.16 -16.02 -7.44
C ASN A 110 20.30 -15.14 -7.97
N LEU A 111 20.02 -14.10 -8.76
CA LEU A 111 21.08 -13.18 -9.21
C LEU A 111 21.75 -12.45 -8.05
N LEU A 112 20.97 -12.04 -7.04
CA LEU A 112 21.49 -11.37 -5.85
C LEU A 112 22.35 -12.34 -5.02
N VAL A 113 21.88 -13.58 -4.87
CA VAL A 113 22.62 -14.64 -4.18
C VAL A 113 23.92 -14.95 -4.92
N LEU A 114 23.87 -15.11 -6.24
CA LEU A 114 25.07 -15.38 -7.05
C LEU A 114 26.11 -14.27 -6.92
N ARG A 115 25.70 -13.00 -6.97
CA ARG A 115 26.59 -11.84 -6.89
C ARG A 115 27.24 -11.66 -5.52
N PHE A 116 26.48 -11.83 -4.43
CA PHE A 116 26.94 -11.44 -3.10
C PHE A 116 27.33 -12.59 -2.19
N ALA A 117 26.87 -13.82 -2.45
CA ALA A 117 27.25 -14.99 -1.65
C ALA A 117 28.55 -15.66 -2.15
N ASN A 118 29.03 -15.31 -3.35
CA ASN A 118 30.21 -15.91 -3.94
C ASN A 118 31.34 -14.89 -4.06
N VAL A 119 32.41 -15.09 -3.28
CA VAL A 119 33.61 -14.23 -3.31
C VAL A 119 34.21 -14.12 -4.73
N CYS A 120 34.15 -15.20 -5.51
CA CYS A 120 34.64 -15.23 -6.90
C CYS A 120 33.92 -14.23 -7.83
N PHE A 121 32.63 -13.99 -7.61
CA PHE A 121 31.81 -13.06 -8.40
C PHE A 121 31.72 -11.66 -7.80
N GLN A 122 32.24 -11.47 -6.59
CA GLN A 122 32.30 -10.17 -5.93
C GLN A 122 33.48 -9.33 -6.42
N SER A 123 34.56 -9.98 -6.88
CA SER A 123 35.83 -9.35 -7.25
C SER A 123 36.06 -9.19 -8.76
N ILE A 124 35.11 -9.60 -9.61
CA ILE A 124 35.11 -9.39 -11.07
C ILE A 124 34.27 -8.14 -11.36
#